data_AF-A0A4R1PMK4-F1
#
_entry.id   AF-A0A4R1PMK4-F1
#
_cell.length_a   1.000
_cell.length_b   1.000
_cell.length_c   1.000
_cell.angle_alpha   90.00
_cell.angle_beta   90.00
_cell.angle_gamma   90.00
#
_symmetry.space_group_name_H-M   'P 1'
#
loop_
_entity.id
_entity.type
_entity.pdbx_description
1 polymer ?
#
loop_
_entity_poly.entity_id
_entity_poly.type
_entity_poly.pdbx_seq_one_letter_code
_entity_poly.pdbx_strand_id
1 'polypeptide(L)'
;MILLSRWNLTEPTAQIIQTDDLQAHQSKYFIRNADASITFCAPSSGEGIDSTANSAYPRSELRETLENGDDREANWSLGSAPLHCLRGRLRVDSLAASGKAIVGQFHGEGHQPPLKIQVTLIEGTDRFKVYMQHRPMLGGTEYKPSFAAEVALGEEFGYDARVTRDGALSVTLDTAAGAETLTARYDVASYASDQWYMKAGMYSQEAVGGVGTGQATFVGLLLPFHGTAEELAALLAQESSEQPAAGDLEQLVAAPSQDDVLVGTEADDILDGGAGRDKLVGAGGADAFLFSARADSHRTAAASFADLVQDFDPTQDHIDLSALGFAGFGDGRNGTLLVQTSGDATRTYLKSYEADAEGRRFEVVLDGDHAGAILAGGVVWLTREDANNGHRADISRHNCAIAWHQAQIDAHLAAMQPLA
;
A
#
# COMPACT_ATOMS: atom_id res chain seq x y z
N MET A 1 2.37 -0.76 5.70
CA MET A 1 1.02 -0.60 6.29
C MET A 1 0.87 0.83 6.79
N ILE A 2 -0.32 1.45 6.71
CA ILE A 2 -0.57 2.80 7.25
C ILE A 2 -1.57 2.69 8.40
N LEU A 3 -1.10 2.97 9.62
CA LEU A 3 -1.95 3.03 10.81
C LEU A 3 -2.30 4.49 11.13
N LEU A 4 -3.56 4.75 11.44
CA LEU A 4 -4.08 6.09 11.70
C LEU A 4 -4.45 6.33 13.17
N SER A 5 -4.16 5.39 14.07
CA SER A 5 -4.57 5.45 15.48
C SER A 5 -3.95 6.60 16.27
N ARG A 6 -2.93 7.28 15.73
CA ARG A 6 -2.24 8.42 16.37
C ARG A 6 -2.21 9.64 15.46
N TRP A 7 -3.30 9.81 14.71
CA TRP A 7 -3.46 10.94 13.81
C TRP A 7 -4.88 11.48 13.89
N ASN A 8 -5.04 12.79 13.74
CA ASN A 8 -6.26 13.41 13.24
C ASN A 8 -5.99 13.98 11.84
N LEU A 9 -7.03 14.37 11.10
CA LEU A 9 -6.90 14.87 9.73
C LEU A 9 -7.49 16.27 9.62
N THR A 10 -6.75 17.21 9.03
CA THR A 10 -7.33 18.47 8.55
C THR A 10 -7.57 18.37 7.05
N GLU A 11 -8.83 18.53 6.63
CA GLU A 11 -9.25 18.56 5.22
C GLU A 11 -9.16 19.98 4.63
N PRO A 12 -9.16 20.12 3.28
CA PRO A 12 -8.98 21.41 2.60
C PRO A 12 -10.23 22.30 2.66
N THR A 13 -11.24 21.89 3.44
CA THR A 13 -12.40 22.68 3.87
C THR A 13 -12.19 23.31 5.25
N ALA A 14 -10.97 23.19 5.80
CA ALA A 14 -10.61 23.51 7.19
C ALA A 14 -11.33 22.66 8.26
N GLN A 15 -12.05 21.61 7.86
CA GLN A 15 -12.63 20.64 8.78
C GLN A 15 -11.55 19.76 9.41
N ILE A 16 -11.66 19.51 10.71
CA ILE A 16 -10.81 18.54 11.42
C ILE A 16 -11.63 17.28 11.68
N ILE A 17 -11.14 16.14 11.18
CA ILE A 17 -11.66 14.80 11.48
C ILE A 17 -10.85 14.25 12.64
N GLN A 18 -11.52 13.97 13.76
CA GLN A 18 -10.87 13.47 14.97
C GLN A 18 -10.39 12.03 14.79
N THR A 19 -9.47 11.59 15.65
CA THR A 19 -8.78 10.30 15.54
C THR A 19 -9.71 9.10 15.48
N ASP A 20 -10.76 9.07 16.31
CA ASP A 20 -11.74 7.98 16.30
C ASP A 20 -12.52 7.91 14.98
N ASP A 21 -13.01 9.06 14.52
CA ASP A 21 -13.74 9.16 13.26
C ASP A 21 -12.84 8.86 12.05
N LEU A 22 -11.57 9.25 12.12
CA LEU A 22 -10.58 9.05 11.06
C LEU A 22 -10.40 7.57 10.71
N GLN A 23 -10.58 6.65 11.66
CA GLN A 23 -10.39 5.21 11.43
C GLN A 23 -11.31 4.66 10.34
N ALA A 24 -12.53 5.20 10.21
CA ALA A 24 -13.48 4.84 9.16
C ALA A 24 -13.67 5.93 8.10
N HIS A 25 -13.07 7.11 8.29
CA HIS A 25 -13.25 8.25 7.41
C HIS A 25 -12.67 8.01 6.01
N GLN A 26 -13.41 8.49 5.02
CA GLN A 26 -12.98 8.64 3.63
C GLN A 26 -13.75 9.79 2.97
N SER A 27 -13.09 10.49 2.07
CA SER A 27 -13.68 11.60 1.31
C SER A 27 -12.96 11.78 -0.02
N LYS A 28 -13.41 12.71 -0.86
CA LYS A 28 -12.67 13.12 -2.06
C LYS A 28 -11.31 13.79 -1.76
N TYR A 29 -11.06 14.17 -0.50
CA TYR A 29 -9.82 14.80 -0.05
C TYR A 29 -8.89 13.81 0.68
N PHE A 30 -9.43 12.69 1.13
CA PHE A 30 -8.74 11.63 1.84
C PHE A 30 -9.28 10.28 1.37
N ILE A 31 -8.60 9.68 0.41
CA ILE A 31 -9.07 8.47 -0.28
C ILE A 31 -8.29 7.29 0.25
N ARG A 32 -9.01 6.27 0.73
CA ARG A 32 -8.45 4.95 1.04
C ARG A 32 -8.53 4.10 -0.21
N ASN A 33 -7.39 3.74 -0.78
CA ASN A 33 -7.33 2.98 -2.02
C ASN A 33 -7.42 1.47 -1.73
N ALA A 34 -7.76 0.70 -2.76
CA ALA A 34 -7.91 -0.76 -2.65
C ALA A 34 -6.59 -1.47 -2.29
N ASP A 35 -5.45 -0.86 -2.61
CA ASP A 35 -4.09 -1.33 -2.28
C ASP A 35 -3.62 -0.94 -0.87
N ALA A 36 -4.53 -0.44 -0.02
CA ALA A 36 -4.27 0.10 1.31
C ALA A 36 -3.38 1.37 1.34
N SER A 37 -3.04 1.94 0.18
CA SER A 37 -2.45 3.27 0.12
C SER A 37 -3.50 4.34 0.44
N ILE A 38 -3.03 5.52 0.85
CA ILE A 38 -3.89 6.65 1.20
C ILE A 38 -3.51 7.85 0.35
N THR A 39 -4.47 8.38 -0.41
CA THR A 39 -4.32 9.57 -1.22
C THR A 39 -4.86 10.80 -0.51
N PHE A 40 -4.01 11.82 -0.38
CA PHE A 40 -4.33 13.13 0.17
C PHE A 40 -4.47 14.14 -0.97
N CYS A 41 -5.65 14.74 -1.13
CA CYS A 41 -5.93 15.75 -2.15
C CYS A 41 -6.19 17.12 -1.52
N ALA A 42 -5.39 18.13 -1.90
CA ALA A 42 -5.52 19.51 -1.48
C ALA A 42 -5.70 20.44 -2.70
N PRO A 43 -6.94 20.60 -3.21
CA PRO A 43 -7.23 21.50 -4.31
C PRO A 43 -7.09 22.95 -3.87
N SER A 44 -6.61 23.81 -4.78
CA SER A 44 -6.42 25.24 -4.52
C SER A 44 -7.70 26.05 -4.65
N SER A 45 -8.74 25.53 -5.29
CA SER A 45 -10.03 26.19 -5.45
C SER A 45 -11.16 25.17 -5.60
N GLY A 46 -12.40 25.64 -5.43
CA GLY A 46 -13.61 24.81 -5.47
C GLY A 46 -14.59 25.22 -4.36
N GLU A 47 -15.80 24.69 -4.43
CA GLU A 47 -16.81 24.94 -3.38
C GLU A 47 -16.32 24.43 -2.02
N GLY A 48 -16.34 25.31 -1.02
CA GLY A 48 -15.96 25.01 0.36
C GLY A 48 -14.45 24.90 0.61
N ILE A 49 -13.59 25.12 -0.40
CA ILE A 49 -12.14 25.12 -0.19
C ILE A 49 -11.73 26.35 0.63
N ASP A 50 -11.01 26.09 1.71
CA ASP A 50 -10.56 27.08 2.68
C ASP A 50 -9.20 26.68 3.28
N SER A 51 -8.72 27.47 4.23
CA SER A 51 -7.50 27.25 4.98
C SER A 51 -7.73 27.53 6.46
N THR A 52 -6.96 26.89 7.33
CA THR A 52 -7.00 27.17 8.77
C THR A 52 -6.56 28.61 9.04
N ALA A 53 -7.06 29.25 10.10
CA ALA A 53 -6.88 30.68 10.41
C ALA A 53 -5.44 31.26 10.31
N ASN A 54 -4.40 30.43 10.42
CA ASN A 54 -2.99 30.84 10.38
C ASN A 54 -2.25 30.36 9.12
N SER A 55 -2.97 30.02 8.05
CA SER A 55 -2.43 29.60 6.76
C SER A 55 -3.26 30.24 5.66
N ALA A 56 -2.64 30.48 4.50
CA ALA A 56 -3.34 30.88 3.28
C ALA A 56 -3.53 29.70 2.30
N TYR A 57 -3.12 28.49 2.70
CA TYR A 57 -2.98 27.36 1.80
C TYR A 57 -3.84 26.15 2.26
N PRO A 58 -4.49 25.44 1.33
CA PRO A 58 -5.31 24.27 1.63
C PRO A 58 -4.43 23.06 1.93
N ARG A 59 -4.97 22.12 2.70
CA ARG A 59 -4.28 20.88 3.08
C ARG A 59 -5.25 19.72 3.19
N SER A 60 -4.80 18.54 2.82
CA SER A 60 -5.30 17.27 3.35
C SER A 60 -4.12 16.67 4.08
N GLU A 61 -4.04 16.88 5.39
CA GLU A 61 -2.82 16.64 6.16
C GLU A 61 -3.13 16.13 7.55
N LEU A 62 -2.46 15.05 7.93
CA LEU A 62 -2.52 14.47 9.25
C LEU A 62 -1.75 15.33 10.25
N ARG A 63 -2.23 15.36 11.50
CA ARG A 63 -1.51 15.88 12.66
C ARG A 63 -1.50 14.81 13.73
N GLU A 64 -0.33 14.55 14.28
CA GLU A 64 -0.07 13.54 15.30
C GLU A 64 -1.06 13.66 16.46
N THR A 65 -1.53 12.57 17.06
CA THR A 65 -2.38 12.59 18.26
C THR A 65 -2.00 11.43 19.16
N LEU A 66 -2.48 11.44 20.40
CA LEU A 66 -2.53 10.23 21.20
C LEU A 66 -3.64 9.30 20.68
N GLU A 67 -3.63 8.03 21.11
CA GLU A 67 -4.65 7.05 20.70
C GLU A 67 -6.07 7.43 21.12
N ASN A 68 -6.21 8.22 22.19
CA ASN A 68 -7.49 8.78 22.64
C ASN A 68 -7.91 10.02 21.83
N GLY A 69 -7.15 10.39 20.79
CA GLY A 69 -7.38 11.57 19.96
C GLY A 69 -6.94 12.89 20.57
N ASP A 70 -6.37 12.93 21.77
CA ASP A 70 -5.86 14.17 22.34
C ASP A 70 -4.64 14.63 21.57
N ASP A 71 -4.77 15.80 20.98
CA ASP A 71 -3.77 16.39 20.11
C ASP A 71 -2.78 17.22 20.94
N ARG A 72 -3.23 17.98 21.93
CA ARG A 72 -2.36 18.79 22.78
C ARG A 72 -1.44 17.93 23.64
N GLU A 73 -1.94 16.83 24.19
CA GLU A 73 -1.14 15.90 24.99
C GLU A 73 -0.14 15.11 24.14
N ALA A 74 -0.39 14.96 22.84
CA ALA A 74 0.55 14.32 21.91
C ALA A 74 1.76 15.20 21.58
N ASN A 75 1.72 16.49 21.92
CA ASN A 75 2.85 17.34 21.66
C ASN A 75 4.05 16.90 22.52
N TRP A 76 5.23 16.89 21.92
CA TRP A 76 6.47 16.43 22.53
C TRP A 76 7.53 17.51 22.51
N SER A 77 8.43 17.49 23.48
CA SER A 77 9.65 18.32 23.46
C SER A 77 10.83 17.51 22.96
N LEU A 78 11.86 18.15 22.42
CA LEU A 78 13.11 17.48 22.01
C LEU A 78 13.70 16.60 23.13
N GLY A 79 13.53 16.97 24.40
CA GLY A 79 14.06 16.23 25.54
C GLY A 79 13.20 15.04 26.00
N SER A 80 11.99 14.87 25.45
CA SER A 80 11.01 13.89 25.95
C SER A 80 11.31 12.44 25.57
N ALA A 81 12.07 12.21 24.51
CA ALA A 81 12.60 10.90 24.14
C ALA A 81 14.03 11.02 23.58
N PRO A 82 14.85 9.94 23.60
CA PRO A 82 16.18 9.98 22.99
C PRO A 82 16.16 10.30 21.48
N LEU A 83 15.15 9.83 20.77
CA LEU A 83 14.97 9.94 19.33
C LEU A 83 13.48 10.14 18.99
N HIS A 84 13.22 11.05 18.05
CA HIS A 84 11.91 11.24 17.42
C HIS A 84 12.05 10.96 15.92
N CYS A 85 11.10 10.24 15.31
CA CYS A 85 11.14 9.88 13.90
C CYS A 85 9.77 10.04 13.22
N LEU A 86 9.77 10.73 12.07
CA LEU A 86 8.68 10.75 11.09
C LEU A 86 9.18 10.09 9.81
N ARG A 87 8.54 9.01 9.39
CA ARG A 87 8.91 8.24 8.21
C ARG A 87 7.70 7.98 7.31
N GLY A 88 7.82 8.33 6.03
CA GLY A 88 6.78 8.11 5.03
C GLY A 88 7.34 7.63 3.70
N ARG A 89 6.61 6.76 3.01
CA ARG A 89 6.86 6.29 1.64
C ARG A 89 5.65 6.64 0.77
N LEU A 90 5.88 7.39 -0.29
CA LEU A 90 4.83 8.06 -1.04
C LEU A 90 5.24 8.33 -2.48
N ARG A 91 4.25 8.66 -3.30
CA ARG A 91 4.41 9.34 -4.58
C ARG A 91 3.69 10.69 -4.54
N VAL A 92 4.21 11.67 -5.27
CA VAL A 92 3.48 12.92 -5.54
C VAL A 92 2.78 12.76 -6.88
N ASP A 93 1.46 12.64 -6.87
CA ASP A 93 0.66 12.39 -8.07
C ASP A 93 0.46 13.68 -8.89
N SER A 94 0.30 14.82 -8.22
CA SER A 94 0.20 16.13 -8.87
C SER A 94 0.55 17.27 -7.93
N LEU A 95 0.90 18.42 -8.51
CA LEU A 95 1.13 19.67 -7.80
C LEU A 95 0.24 20.76 -8.39
N ALA A 96 -0.25 21.65 -7.53
CA ALA A 96 -0.96 22.86 -7.95
C ALA A 96 -0.02 23.80 -8.74
N ALA A 97 -0.57 24.88 -9.32
CA ALA A 97 0.15 25.77 -10.23
C ALA A 97 1.43 26.39 -9.63
N SER A 98 1.48 26.61 -8.32
CA SER A 98 2.70 27.03 -7.61
C SER A 98 3.88 26.06 -7.74
N GLY A 99 3.61 24.81 -8.13
CA GLY A 99 4.57 23.72 -8.23
C GLY A 99 5.16 23.30 -6.88
N LYS A 100 4.53 23.65 -5.75
CA LYS A 100 5.11 23.46 -4.41
C LYS A 100 4.12 22.80 -3.45
N ALA A 101 4.62 21.86 -2.66
CA ALA A 101 3.87 21.25 -1.57
C ALA A 101 4.81 20.86 -0.42
N ILE A 102 4.22 20.66 0.76
CA ILE A 102 4.89 20.07 1.93
C ILE A 102 4.24 18.72 2.19
N VAL A 103 5.06 17.68 2.39
CA VAL A 103 4.61 16.28 2.55
C VAL A 103 4.90 15.67 3.92
N GLY A 104 5.72 16.34 4.73
CA GLY A 104 6.04 15.93 6.10
C GLY A 104 6.59 17.10 6.90
N GLN A 105 6.31 17.18 8.20
CA GLN A 105 6.74 18.29 9.06
C GLN A 105 7.02 17.85 10.49
N PHE A 106 7.97 18.53 11.13
CA PHE A 106 7.94 18.79 12.57
C PHE A 106 7.46 20.22 12.74
N HIS A 107 6.38 20.41 13.48
CA HIS A 107 5.77 21.70 13.70
C HIS A 107 5.79 22.05 15.20
N GLY A 108 6.20 23.27 15.55
CA GLY A 108 6.16 23.78 16.93
C GLY A 108 4.85 24.52 17.23
N GLU A 109 4.79 25.27 18.33
CA GLU A 109 3.59 26.03 18.70
C GLU A 109 3.37 27.26 17.80
N GLY A 110 4.46 27.85 17.28
CA GLY A 110 4.43 29.04 16.44
C GLY A 110 4.20 28.77 14.94
N HIS A 111 4.09 29.83 14.13
CA HIS A 111 3.94 29.75 12.67
C HIS A 111 5.23 29.44 11.89
N GLN A 112 6.27 29.02 12.61
CA GLN A 112 7.63 28.86 12.09
C GLN A 112 8.10 27.42 12.37
N PRO A 113 7.71 26.44 11.52
CA PRO A 113 8.01 25.03 11.76
C PRO A 113 9.53 24.75 11.82
N PRO A 114 9.99 23.92 12.77
CA PRO A 114 11.38 23.45 12.82
C PRO A 114 11.84 22.67 11.59
N LEU A 115 10.95 21.89 10.97
CA LEU A 115 11.24 21.08 9.78
C LEU A 115 10.03 21.00 8.85
N LYS A 116 10.28 21.15 7.54
CA LYS A 116 9.36 20.86 6.45
C LYS A 116 10.10 20.04 5.38
N ILE A 117 9.51 18.92 4.98
CA ILE A 117 9.90 18.17 3.79
C ILE A 117 9.13 18.77 2.61
N GLN A 118 9.78 19.64 1.85
CA GLN A 118 9.15 20.37 0.76
C GLN A 118 9.49 19.74 -0.59
N VAL A 119 8.49 19.55 -1.45
CA VAL A 119 8.68 19.23 -2.87
C VAL A 119 8.49 20.48 -3.72
N THR A 120 9.28 20.63 -4.79
CA THR A 120 9.15 21.73 -5.76
C THR A 120 9.36 21.22 -7.18
N LEU A 121 8.33 21.36 -8.02
CA LEU A 121 8.37 21.04 -9.44
C LEU A 121 9.51 21.79 -10.12
N ILE A 122 10.25 21.09 -10.97
CA ILE A 122 11.24 21.67 -11.86
C ILE A 122 10.48 22.17 -13.10
N GLU A 123 10.56 23.48 -13.33
CA GLU A 123 9.79 24.16 -14.36
C GLU A 123 9.99 23.51 -15.75
N GLY A 124 8.87 23.25 -16.43
CA GLY A 124 8.88 22.64 -17.76
C GLY A 124 9.11 21.12 -17.77
N THR A 125 9.10 20.45 -16.61
CA THR A 125 9.28 19.00 -16.50
C THR A 125 8.18 18.37 -15.65
N ASP A 126 8.13 17.03 -15.64
CA ASP A 126 7.35 16.22 -14.73
C ASP A 126 8.13 15.81 -13.46
N ARG A 127 9.31 16.39 -13.23
CA ARG A 127 10.16 16.08 -12.07
C ARG A 127 10.11 17.18 -11.02
N PHE A 128 10.39 16.83 -9.77
CA PHE A 128 10.51 17.77 -8.66
C PHE A 128 11.75 17.50 -7.83
N LYS A 129 12.23 18.56 -7.15
CA LYS A 129 13.25 18.46 -6.10
C LYS A 129 12.62 18.34 -4.73
N VAL A 130 13.26 17.55 -3.87
CA VAL A 130 12.93 17.46 -2.44
C VAL A 130 13.91 18.30 -1.63
N TYR A 131 13.41 18.99 -0.62
CA TYR A 131 14.19 19.87 0.24
C TYR A 131 13.97 19.54 1.72
N MET A 132 15.06 19.55 2.48
CA MET A 132 15.04 19.59 3.95
C MET A 132 14.99 21.05 4.39
N GLN A 133 13.80 21.65 4.39
CA GLN A 133 13.62 23.01 4.87
C GLN A 133 13.56 23.02 6.40
N HIS A 134 14.54 23.60 7.07
CA HIS A 134 14.67 23.51 8.52
C HIS A 134 15.14 24.83 9.14
N ARG A 135 14.84 25.01 10.42
CA ARG A 135 15.23 26.19 11.20
C ARG A 135 16.04 25.74 12.43
N PRO A 136 17.39 25.80 12.39
CA PRO A 136 18.25 25.36 13.49
C PRO A 136 17.98 26.05 14.84
N MET A 137 17.53 27.30 14.85
CA MET A 137 17.27 28.08 16.07
C MET A 137 15.86 28.66 16.03
N LEU A 138 15.09 28.54 17.11
CA LEU A 138 13.74 29.10 17.19
C LEU A 138 13.77 30.62 16.91
N GLY A 139 12.94 31.09 15.97
CA GLY A 139 12.93 32.48 15.51
C GLY A 139 14.12 32.88 14.62
N GLY A 140 15.06 31.97 14.36
CA GLY A 140 16.24 32.19 13.54
C GLY A 140 16.03 31.97 12.04
N THR A 141 17.15 31.95 11.31
CA THR A 141 17.18 31.75 9.86
C THR A 141 16.68 30.36 9.46
N GLU A 142 15.86 30.31 8.41
CA GLU A 142 15.44 29.08 7.77
C GLU A 142 16.41 28.72 6.64
N TYR A 143 16.85 27.47 6.60
CA TYR A 143 17.72 26.92 5.58
C TYR A 143 16.94 25.91 4.74
N LYS A 144 17.27 25.80 3.46
CA LYS A 144 16.57 24.93 2.52
C LYS A 144 17.52 24.19 1.57
N PRO A 145 18.41 23.31 2.09
CA PRO A 145 19.18 22.42 1.23
C PRO A 145 18.26 21.46 0.46
N SER A 146 18.60 21.22 -0.82
CA SER A 146 17.96 20.20 -1.66
C SER A 146 18.75 18.89 -1.59
N PHE A 147 18.05 17.77 -1.69
CA PHE A 147 18.66 16.52 -2.10
C PHE A 147 19.14 16.63 -3.56
N ALA A 148 20.14 15.84 -3.94
CA ALA A 148 20.65 15.77 -5.30
C ALA A 148 19.65 15.08 -6.23
N ALA A 149 18.91 14.09 -5.72
CA ALA A 149 17.91 13.36 -6.50
C ALA A 149 16.75 14.27 -6.95
N GLU A 150 16.31 14.03 -8.19
CA GLU A 150 15.08 14.59 -8.77
C GLU A 150 14.10 13.43 -8.95
N VAL A 151 12.84 13.58 -8.55
CA VAL A 151 11.85 12.51 -8.54
C VAL A 151 10.73 12.87 -9.52
N ALA A 152 10.28 11.95 -10.37
CA ALA A 152 9.15 12.21 -11.25
C ALA A 152 7.81 12.23 -10.50
N LEU A 153 6.83 12.96 -11.00
CA LEU A 153 5.44 12.81 -10.56
C LEU A 153 4.99 11.36 -10.78
N GLY A 154 4.31 10.79 -9.78
CA GLY A 154 3.93 9.37 -9.75
C GLY A 154 5.05 8.40 -9.37
N GLU A 155 6.32 8.84 -9.38
CA GLU A 155 7.45 8.04 -8.90
C GLU A 155 7.45 7.97 -7.37
N GLU A 156 7.69 6.77 -6.85
CA GLU A 156 7.70 6.52 -5.42
C GLU A 156 9.06 6.87 -4.80
N PHE A 157 9.02 7.51 -3.63
CA PHE A 157 10.19 7.79 -2.80
C PHE A 157 9.83 7.67 -1.31
N GLY A 158 10.85 7.55 -0.47
CA GLY A 158 10.72 7.55 0.99
C GLY A 158 11.45 8.73 1.61
N TYR A 159 10.94 9.22 2.74
CA TYR A 159 11.70 10.08 3.63
C TYR A 159 11.72 9.49 5.04
N ASP A 160 12.86 9.62 5.72
CA ASP A 160 13.06 9.25 7.12
C ASP A 160 13.71 10.44 7.84
N ALA A 161 12.88 11.21 8.55
CA ALA A 161 13.29 12.38 9.30
C ALA A 161 13.44 12.02 10.78
N ARG A 162 14.65 12.17 11.31
CA ARG A 162 14.98 11.86 12.71
C ARG A 162 15.60 13.05 13.40
N VAL A 163 15.17 13.30 14.63
CA VAL A 163 15.81 14.28 15.52
C VAL A 163 16.09 13.64 16.87
N THR A 164 17.33 13.76 17.32
CA THR A 164 17.75 13.29 18.65
C THR A 164 17.53 14.38 19.70
N ARG A 165 17.47 13.99 20.97
CA ARG A 165 17.32 14.96 22.08
C ARG A 165 18.45 15.97 22.23
N ASP A 166 19.65 15.66 21.71
CA ASP A 166 20.78 16.61 21.66
C ASP A 166 20.73 17.51 20.41
N GLY A 167 19.64 17.44 19.64
CA GLY A 167 19.35 18.32 18.51
C GLY A 167 19.95 17.87 17.19
N ALA A 168 20.52 16.68 17.07
CA ALA A 168 21.02 16.20 15.78
C ALA A 168 19.83 15.85 14.88
N LEU A 169 19.71 16.53 13.74
CA LEU A 169 18.70 16.28 12.71
C LEU A 169 19.35 15.51 11.57
N SER A 170 18.70 14.44 11.12
CA SER A 170 19.00 13.76 9.87
C SER A 170 17.72 13.52 9.09
N VAL A 171 17.71 13.86 7.81
CA VAL A 171 16.65 13.48 6.88
C VAL A 171 17.26 12.67 5.76
N THR A 172 16.84 11.41 5.66
CA THR A 172 17.23 10.51 4.57
C THR A 172 16.12 10.50 3.53
N LEU A 173 16.47 10.74 2.27
CA LEU A 173 15.61 10.54 1.12
C LEU A 173 16.01 9.24 0.44
N ASP A 174 15.08 8.31 0.32
CA ASP A 174 15.25 7.04 -0.39
C ASP A 174 14.50 7.08 -1.71
N THR A 175 15.20 6.79 -2.81
CA THR A 175 14.64 6.87 -4.17
C THR A 175 15.10 5.67 -4.99
N ALA A 176 14.55 5.48 -6.19
CA ALA A 176 15.04 4.47 -7.12
C ALA A 176 16.53 4.63 -7.48
N ALA A 177 17.08 5.85 -7.38
CA ALA A 177 18.49 6.15 -7.61
C ALA A 177 19.40 5.85 -6.39
N GLY A 178 18.81 5.47 -5.25
CA GLY A 178 19.48 5.23 -3.98
C GLY A 178 19.09 6.24 -2.90
N ALA A 179 19.73 6.09 -1.74
CA ALA A 179 19.47 6.91 -0.56
C ALA A 179 20.51 8.02 -0.37
N GLU A 180 20.05 9.21 0.01
CA GLU A 180 20.88 10.37 0.36
C GLU A 180 20.43 10.92 1.72
N THR A 181 21.37 11.27 2.60
CA THR A 181 21.06 11.86 3.91
C THR A 181 21.60 13.27 4.01
N LEU A 182 20.72 14.22 4.35
CA LEU A 182 21.09 15.57 4.77
C LEU A 182 21.03 15.67 6.29
N THR A 183 21.95 16.41 6.88
CA THR A 183 22.05 16.57 8.33
C THR A 183 22.10 18.03 8.75
N ALA A 184 21.56 18.34 9.92
CA ALA A 184 21.70 19.64 10.58
C ALA A 184 21.75 19.45 12.11
N ARG A 185 21.87 20.54 12.86
CA ARG A 185 21.75 20.52 14.31
C ARG A 185 20.89 21.68 14.80
N TYR A 186 19.93 21.38 15.68
CA TYR A 186 19.14 22.37 16.39
C TYR A 186 19.89 22.93 17.60
N ASP A 187 19.72 24.22 17.86
CA ASP A 187 20.03 24.83 19.14
C ASP A 187 18.94 24.43 20.14
N VAL A 188 19.18 23.35 20.88
CA VAL A 188 18.23 22.76 21.84
C VAL A 188 17.76 23.78 22.88
N ALA A 189 18.62 24.73 23.27
CA ALA A 189 18.27 25.76 24.24
C ALA A 189 17.16 26.68 23.73
N SER A 190 17.23 27.14 22.47
CA SER A 190 16.18 27.98 21.88
C SER A 190 14.82 27.27 21.76
N TYR A 191 14.81 25.94 21.64
CA TYR A 191 13.61 25.13 21.50
C TYR A 191 13.12 24.51 22.82
N ALA A 192 13.75 24.81 23.96
CA ALA A 192 13.48 24.13 25.23
C ALA A 192 12.02 24.23 25.73
N SER A 193 11.30 25.29 25.35
CA SER A 193 9.88 25.47 25.70
C SER A 193 8.91 25.19 24.56
N ASP A 194 9.40 24.93 23.35
CA ASP A 194 8.56 24.71 22.18
C ASP A 194 8.07 23.26 22.18
N GLN A 195 6.74 23.08 22.09
CA GLN A 195 6.12 21.76 22.01
C GLN A 195 5.85 21.42 20.55
N TRP A 196 6.41 20.30 20.11
CA TRP A 196 6.40 19.86 18.72
C TRP A 196 5.35 18.79 18.50
N TYR A 197 4.94 18.64 17.25
CA TYR A 197 4.12 17.54 16.77
C TYR A 197 4.46 17.25 15.31
N MET A 198 4.22 16.01 14.89
CA MET A 198 4.46 15.55 13.54
C MET A 198 3.24 15.79 12.64
N LYS A 199 3.50 16.01 11.36
CA LYS A 199 2.48 16.12 10.31
C LYS A 199 2.91 15.38 9.06
N ALA A 200 1.97 14.76 8.35
CA ALA A 200 2.21 14.08 7.08
C ALA A 200 0.97 14.15 6.19
N GLY A 201 1.15 14.23 4.88
CA GLY A 201 0.04 14.29 3.92
C GLY A 201 0.36 15.22 2.76
N MET A 202 -0.62 16.01 2.33
CA MET A 202 -0.49 16.98 1.24
C MET A 202 -0.88 18.38 1.71
N TYR A 203 0.11 19.21 1.99
CA TYR A 203 -0.07 20.64 2.25
C TYR A 203 0.39 21.44 1.02
N SER A 204 -0.54 21.65 0.08
CA SER A 204 -0.32 22.43 -1.14
C SER A 204 0.14 23.84 -0.78
N GLN A 205 1.13 24.40 -1.48
CA GLN A 205 1.62 25.76 -1.27
C GLN A 205 1.11 26.73 -2.35
N GLU A 206 -0.01 26.39 -3.00
CA GLU A 206 -0.80 27.30 -3.82
C GLU A 206 -1.96 27.84 -2.98
N ALA A 207 -2.14 29.17 -2.99
CA ALA A 207 -3.09 29.82 -2.08
C ALA A 207 -4.53 29.41 -2.40
N VAL A 208 -5.41 29.49 -1.41
CA VAL A 208 -6.86 29.31 -1.62
C VAL A 208 -7.34 30.33 -2.67
N GLY A 209 -8.10 29.85 -3.66
CA GLY A 209 -8.48 30.58 -4.87
C GLY A 209 -7.53 30.39 -6.05
N GLY A 210 -6.39 29.70 -5.85
CA GLY A 210 -5.42 29.39 -6.88
C GLY A 210 -5.86 28.25 -7.82
N VAL A 211 -4.92 27.80 -8.65
CA VAL A 211 -5.20 26.83 -9.74
C VAL A 211 -4.51 25.50 -9.48
N GLY A 212 -5.23 24.41 -9.73
CA GLY A 212 -4.70 23.05 -9.64
C GLY A 212 -4.92 22.40 -8.27
N THR A 213 -4.39 21.20 -8.13
CA THR A 213 -4.53 20.37 -6.93
C THR A 213 -3.17 19.79 -6.58
N GLY A 214 -2.77 19.90 -5.31
CA GLY A 214 -1.71 19.07 -4.77
C GLY A 214 -2.29 17.71 -4.42
N GLN A 215 -1.66 16.65 -4.88
CA GLN A 215 -2.05 15.28 -4.53
C GLN A 215 -0.82 14.42 -4.28
N ALA A 216 -0.82 13.71 -3.15
CA ALA A 216 0.18 12.67 -2.88
C ALA A 216 -0.51 11.41 -2.35
N THR A 217 0.03 10.27 -2.74
CA THR A 217 -0.41 8.97 -2.28
C THR A 217 0.69 8.32 -1.45
N PHE A 218 0.41 8.14 -0.16
CA PHE A 218 1.27 7.41 0.75
C PHE A 218 0.97 5.93 0.64
N VAL A 219 2.01 5.13 0.43
CA VAL A 219 1.93 3.66 0.45
C VAL A 219 2.51 3.08 1.75
N GLY A 220 3.26 3.89 2.50
CA GLY A 220 3.71 3.60 3.85
C GLY A 220 3.80 4.88 4.68
N LEU A 221 3.41 4.81 5.94
CA LEU A 221 3.56 5.90 6.89
C LEU A 221 3.70 5.26 8.26
N LEU A 222 4.89 5.41 8.85
CA LEU A 222 5.13 4.95 10.20
C LEU A 222 4.32 5.81 11.18
N LEU A 223 3.76 5.19 12.22
CA LEU A 223 3.24 5.95 13.34
C LEU A 223 4.32 6.89 13.89
N PRO A 224 3.97 8.08 14.40
CA PRO A 224 4.92 8.97 15.06
C PRO A 224 5.71 8.18 16.11
N PHE A 225 7.03 8.16 15.96
CA PHE A 225 7.89 7.37 16.82
C PHE A 225 8.66 8.25 17.78
N HIS A 226 8.62 7.90 19.06
CA HIS A 226 9.42 8.51 20.13
C HIS A 226 9.99 7.40 21.00
N GLY A 227 11.31 7.29 21.07
CA GLY A 227 11.96 6.21 21.80
C GLY A 227 13.47 6.20 21.60
N THR A 228 14.05 5.02 21.71
CA THR A 228 15.47 4.76 21.46
C THR A 228 15.73 4.43 19.99
N ALA A 229 17.00 4.52 19.57
CA ALA A 229 17.39 4.12 18.22
C ALA A 229 17.24 2.60 18.03
N GLU A 230 17.45 1.82 19.08
CA GLU A 230 17.31 0.37 19.11
C GLU A 230 15.84 -0.05 18.94
N GLU A 231 14.91 0.61 19.64
CA GLU A 231 13.47 0.38 19.47
C GLU A 231 13.00 0.74 18.06
N LEU A 232 13.47 1.87 17.50
CA LEU A 232 13.17 2.22 16.12
C LEU A 232 13.75 1.18 15.15
N ALA A 233 14.99 0.75 15.36
CA ALA A 233 15.63 -0.25 14.52
C ALA A 233 14.87 -1.59 14.60
N ALA A 234 14.38 -2.00 15.77
CA ALA A 234 13.56 -3.19 15.94
C ALA A 234 12.21 -3.07 15.22
N LEU A 235 11.55 -1.90 15.33
CA LEU A 235 10.28 -1.61 14.64
C LEU A 235 10.45 -1.64 13.11
N LEU A 236 11.50 -0.99 12.60
CA LEU A 236 11.80 -0.98 11.17
C LEU A 236 12.28 -2.35 10.69
N ALA A 237 13.00 -3.09 11.53
CA ALA A 237 13.38 -4.47 11.26
C ALA A 237 12.13 -5.35 11.17
N GLN A 238 11.14 -5.16 12.05
CA GLN A 238 9.83 -5.81 12.00
C GLN A 238 9.08 -5.45 10.72
N GLU A 239 9.01 -4.18 10.32
CA GLU A 239 8.40 -3.79 9.02
C GLU A 239 9.16 -4.40 7.83
N SER A 240 10.48 -4.52 7.93
CA SER A 240 11.33 -5.13 6.90
C SER A 240 11.42 -6.66 6.96
N SER A 241 10.90 -7.27 8.03
CA SER A 241 10.77 -8.73 8.23
C SER A 241 9.32 -9.21 8.06
N GLU A 242 8.35 -8.28 8.15
CA GLU A 242 7.01 -8.38 7.58
C GLU A 242 7.04 -8.11 6.06
N GLN A 243 8.15 -7.57 5.54
CA GLN A 243 8.68 -7.93 4.23
C GLN A 243 9.45 -9.24 4.43
N PRO A 244 9.05 -10.37 3.85
CA PRO A 244 9.67 -11.63 4.26
C PRO A 244 11.15 -11.60 3.87
N ALA A 245 12.01 -12.06 4.80
CA ALA A 245 13.37 -12.41 4.47
C ALA A 245 13.32 -13.36 3.27
N ALA A 246 14.25 -13.22 2.33
CA ALA A 246 14.31 -13.98 1.07
C ALA A 246 14.57 -15.50 1.23
N GLY A 247 14.07 -16.12 2.30
CA GLY A 247 14.09 -17.54 2.59
C GLY A 247 12.84 -18.10 3.29
N ASP A 248 11.83 -17.27 3.58
CA ASP A 248 10.50 -17.69 4.09
C ASP A 248 9.35 -17.06 3.25
N LEU A 249 9.60 -16.78 1.97
CA LEU A 249 8.57 -16.27 1.05
C LEU A 249 7.76 -17.42 0.50
N GLU A 250 6.43 -17.32 0.61
CA GLU A 250 5.58 -17.95 -0.40
C GLU A 250 5.90 -17.33 -1.75
N GLN A 251 6.30 -18.13 -2.73
CA GLN A 251 6.64 -17.62 -4.06
C GLN A 251 5.36 -17.54 -4.89
N LEU A 252 4.99 -16.34 -5.33
CA LEU A 252 3.95 -16.17 -6.35
C LEU A 252 4.52 -16.61 -7.71
N VAL A 253 4.02 -17.72 -8.22
CA VAL A 253 4.29 -18.20 -9.58
C VAL A 253 3.07 -17.82 -10.42
N ALA A 254 3.20 -16.77 -11.23
CA ALA A 254 2.13 -16.25 -12.08
C ALA A 254 2.45 -16.38 -13.58
N ALA A 255 1.46 -16.72 -14.39
CA ALA A 255 1.57 -16.84 -15.85
C ALA A 255 0.75 -15.78 -16.61
N PRO A 256 1.14 -15.44 -17.86
CA PRO A 256 0.38 -14.53 -18.72
C PRO A 256 -0.93 -15.16 -19.21
N SER A 257 -1.71 -14.42 -20.01
CA SER A 257 -3.03 -14.83 -20.50
C SER A 257 -3.03 -15.89 -21.64
N GLN A 258 -2.22 -16.95 -21.51
CA GLN A 258 -2.09 -18.05 -22.48
C GLN A 258 -2.24 -19.42 -21.81
N ASP A 259 -2.33 -20.51 -22.60
CA ASP A 259 -2.27 -21.88 -22.08
C ASP A 259 -0.84 -22.18 -21.58
N ASP A 260 -0.64 -22.24 -20.26
CA ASP A 260 0.66 -22.35 -19.62
C ASP A 260 0.82 -23.63 -18.76
N VAL A 261 2.08 -23.94 -18.42
CA VAL A 261 2.43 -25.00 -17.46
C VAL A 261 3.24 -24.36 -16.35
N LEU A 262 2.64 -24.23 -15.17
CA LEU A 262 3.25 -23.65 -13.99
C LEU A 262 3.65 -24.78 -13.05
N VAL A 263 4.90 -24.73 -12.63
CA VAL A 263 5.44 -25.66 -11.63
C VAL A 263 6.01 -24.79 -10.51
N GLY A 264 5.49 -25.02 -9.31
CA GLY A 264 6.00 -24.48 -8.07
C GLY A 264 7.35 -25.07 -7.70
N THR A 265 7.71 -24.92 -6.45
CA THR A 265 8.98 -25.21 -5.85
C THR A 265 8.80 -26.28 -4.76
N GLU A 266 9.80 -26.48 -3.92
CA GLU A 266 9.69 -27.38 -2.76
C GLU A 266 9.30 -26.60 -1.48
N ALA A 267 8.91 -25.33 -1.64
CA ALA A 267 8.45 -24.44 -0.60
C ALA A 267 6.98 -24.07 -0.85
N ASP A 268 6.31 -23.56 0.17
CA ASP A 268 4.93 -23.07 0.08
C ASP A 268 4.81 -22.03 -1.05
N ASP A 269 3.92 -22.23 -2.02
CA ASP A 269 3.78 -21.33 -3.17
C ASP A 269 2.35 -20.82 -3.35
N ILE A 270 2.21 -19.66 -3.99
CA ILE A 270 0.94 -19.18 -4.53
C ILE A 270 1.00 -19.34 -6.04
N LEU A 271 0.14 -20.19 -6.60
CA LEU A 271 0.09 -20.44 -8.04
C LEU A 271 -1.12 -19.72 -8.66
N ASP A 272 -0.85 -18.76 -9.53
CA ASP A 272 -1.86 -18.03 -10.31
C ASP A 272 -1.66 -18.31 -11.81
N GLY A 273 -2.52 -19.15 -12.38
CA GLY A 273 -2.46 -19.50 -13.80
C GLY A 273 -2.74 -18.32 -14.73
N GLY A 274 -3.43 -17.28 -14.24
CA GLY A 274 -3.96 -16.23 -15.10
C GLY A 274 -5.10 -16.76 -15.97
N ALA A 275 -5.27 -16.18 -17.16
CA ALA A 275 -6.32 -16.58 -18.09
C ALA A 275 -5.77 -17.56 -19.13
N GLY A 276 -6.38 -18.72 -19.28
CA GLY A 276 -5.81 -19.69 -20.20
C GLY A 276 -6.47 -21.04 -20.05
N ARG A 277 -5.76 -22.07 -20.46
CA ARG A 277 -6.03 -23.42 -20.00
C ARG A 277 -4.72 -23.97 -19.48
N ASP A 278 -4.56 -23.84 -18.18
CA ASP A 278 -3.28 -23.98 -17.52
C ASP A 278 -3.15 -25.33 -16.84
N LYS A 279 -1.89 -25.75 -16.66
CA LYS A 279 -1.54 -26.89 -15.83
C LYS A 279 -0.72 -26.36 -14.65
N LEU A 280 -1.25 -26.53 -13.45
CA LEU A 280 -0.64 -26.05 -12.21
C LEU A 280 -0.11 -27.26 -11.44
N VAL A 281 1.15 -27.21 -11.06
CA VAL A 281 1.84 -28.22 -10.26
C VAL A 281 2.42 -27.50 -9.05
N GLY A 282 1.97 -27.80 -7.83
CA GLY A 282 2.51 -27.20 -6.61
C GLY A 282 3.92 -27.67 -6.28
N ALA A 283 4.21 -28.93 -6.59
CA ALA A 283 5.40 -29.69 -6.24
C ALA A 283 5.45 -30.06 -4.74
N GLY A 284 6.13 -29.29 -3.89
CA GLY A 284 6.22 -29.60 -2.47
C GLY A 284 6.06 -28.35 -1.62
N GLY A 285 5.46 -28.46 -0.45
CA GLY A 285 5.09 -27.29 0.35
C GLY A 285 3.61 -27.36 0.72
N ALA A 286 3.10 -26.29 1.31
CA ALA A 286 1.67 -26.03 1.44
C ALA A 286 1.28 -24.95 0.42
N ASP A 287 0.66 -25.35 -0.68
CA ASP A 287 0.46 -24.47 -1.83
C ASP A 287 -0.96 -23.89 -1.90
N ALA A 288 -1.08 -22.67 -2.43
CA ALA A 288 -2.36 -22.00 -2.66
C ALA A 288 -2.59 -21.75 -4.16
N PHE A 289 -3.59 -22.44 -4.73
CA PHE A 289 -4.01 -22.24 -6.12
C PHE A 289 -5.06 -21.13 -6.20
N LEU A 290 -4.66 -19.98 -6.76
CA LEU A 290 -5.45 -18.75 -6.76
C LEU A 290 -6.26 -18.60 -8.06
N PHE A 291 -7.56 -18.34 -7.91
CA PHE A 291 -8.44 -17.98 -9.03
C PHE A 291 -9.16 -16.66 -8.71
N SER A 292 -8.69 -15.58 -9.32
CA SER A 292 -9.12 -14.21 -8.99
C SER A 292 -10.29 -13.73 -9.84
N ALA A 293 -10.46 -14.28 -11.04
CA ALA A 293 -11.54 -13.97 -11.96
C ALA A 293 -12.13 -15.22 -12.62
N ARG A 294 -13.40 -15.11 -13.06
CA ARG A 294 -14.05 -16.17 -13.86
C ARG A 294 -13.40 -16.36 -15.24
N ALA A 295 -12.53 -15.45 -15.65
CA ALA A 295 -11.76 -15.61 -16.87
C ALA A 295 -10.67 -16.67 -16.72
N ASP A 296 -10.19 -16.88 -15.49
CA ASP A 296 -8.99 -17.67 -15.19
C ASP A 296 -9.24 -19.12 -15.54
N SER A 297 -10.26 -19.74 -14.92
CA SER A 297 -10.64 -21.13 -15.19
C SER A 297 -12.14 -21.27 -15.48
N HIS A 298 -12.51 -21.55 -16.72
CA HIS A 298 -13.91 -21.55 -17.13
C HIS A 298 -14.29 -22.47 -18.29
N ARG A 299 -15.60 -22.66 -18.43
CA ARG A 299 -16.23 -23.38 -19.53
C ARG A 299 -17.29 -22.51 -20.18
N THR A 300 -17.35 -22.53 -21.50
CA THR A 300 -18.43 -21.93 -22.29
C THR A 300 -19.30 -23.04 -22.91
N ALA A 301 -20.37 -22.66 -23.60
CA ALA A 301 -21.17 -23.63 -24.36
C ALA A 301 -20.35 -24.30 -25.49
N ALA A 302 -19.29 -23.65 -25.98
CA ALA A 302 -18.53 -24.07 -27.16
C ALA A 302 -17.19 -24.73 -26.82
N ALA A 303 -16.54 -24.37 -25.71
CA ALA A 303 -15.19 -24.80 -25.38
C ALA A 303 -14.93 -24.86 -23.86
N SER A 304 -13.86 -25.56 -23.49
CA SER A 304 -13.34 -25.66 -22.12
C SER A 304 -11.99 -24.97 -22.04
N PHE A 305 -11.88 -24.01 -21.13
CA PHE A 305 -10.69 -23.27 -20.72
C PHE A 305 -10.51 -23.46 -19.22
N ALA A 306 -10.64 -24.71 -18.79
CA ALA A 306 -10.61 -25.07 -17.38
C ALA A 306 -9.21 -25.56 -17.05
N ASP A 307 -8.63 -25.00 -16.01
CA ASP A 307 -7.29 -25.31 -15.56
C ASP A 307 -7.24 -26.66 -14.85
N LEU A 308 -6.05 -27.25 -14.87
CA LEU A 308 -5.77 -28.54 -14.28
C LEU A 308 -4.69 -28.39 -13.20
N VAL A 309 -5.09 -28.58 -11.94
CA VAL A 309 -4.15 -28.77 -10.83
C VAL A 309 -3.76 -30.24 -10.78
N GLN A 310 -2.46 -30.55 -10.85
CA GLN A 310 -1.97 -31.90 -11.10
C GLN A 310 -1.63 -32.71 -9.85
N ASP A 311 -1.26 -32.07 -8.74
CA ASP A 311 -0.67 -32.73 -7.56
C ASP A 311 -1.25 -32.27 -6.23
N PHE A 312 -2.46 -31.71 -6.25
CA PHE A 312 -3.16 -31.20 -5.07
C PHE A 312 -3.15 -32.21 -3.90
N ASP A 313 -2.51 -31.82 -2.79
CA ASP A 313 -2.53 -32.54 -1.52
C ASP A 313 -3.51 -31.86 -0.55
N PRO A 314 -4.70 -32.40 -0.30
CA PRO A 314 -5.69 -31.78 0.58
C PRO A 314 -5.27 -31.72 2.06
N THR A 315 -4.13 -32.30 2.45
CA THR A 315 -3.60 -32.18 3.81
C THR A 315 -2.75 -30.93 4.03
N GLN A 316 -2.29 -30.29 2.94
CA GLN A 316 -1.41 -29.12 2.98
C GLN A 316 -1.90 -27.98 2.07
N ASP A 317 -2.45 -28.32 0.90
CA ASP A 317 -2.78 -27.36 -0.14
C ASP A 317 -4.19 -26.79 -0.01
N HIS A 318 -4.33 -25.61 -0.60
CA HIS A 318 -5.55 -24.83 -0.60
C HIS A 318 -5.92 -24.32 -2.00
N ILE A 319 -7.22 -24.17 -2.24
CA ILE A 319 -7.76 -23.52 -3.43
C ILE A 319 -8.46 -22.24 -3.01
N ASP A 320 -7.97 -21.10 -3.49
CA ASP A 320 -8.56 -19.80 -3.21
C ASP A 320 -9.52 -19.37 -4.33
N LEU A 321 -10.81 -19.40 -4.02
CA LEU A 321 -11.90 -18.92 -4.87
C LEU A 321 -12.63 -17.72 -4.24
N SER A 322 -12.04 -17.11 -3.20
CA SER A 322 -12.70 -16.10 -2.37
C SER A 322 -13.05 -14.83 -3.14
N ALA A 323 -12.34 -14.56 -4.24
CA ALA A 323 -12.60 -13.46 -5.17
C ALA A 323 -13.81 -13.69 -6.09
N LEU A 324 -14.26 -14.94 -6.27
CA LEU A 324 -15.31 -15.31 -7.23
C LEU A 324 -16.74 -15.18 -6.67
N GLY A 325 -16.87 -14.98 -5.35
CA GLY A 325 -18.13 -14.66 -4.67
C GLY A 325 -19.10 -15.85 -4.55
N PHE A 326 -18.61 -17.08 -4.43
CA PHE A 326 -19.47 -18.24 -4.20
C PHE A 326 -19.98 -18.28 -2.76
N ALA A 327 -21.24 -18.66 -2.58
CA ALA A 327 -21.91 -18.72 -1.28
C ALA A 327 -21.62 -20.01 -0.49
N GLY A 328 -21.05 -21.03 -1.15
CA GLY A 328 -20.81 -22.35 -0.55
C GLY A 328 -20.82 -23.48 -1.58
N PHE A 329 -20.66 -24.71 -1.10
CA PHE A 329 -20.85 -25.92 -1.90
C PHE A 329 -22.33 -26.27 -2.07
N GLY A 330 -22.70 -26.79 -3.24
CA GLY A 330 -24.08 -27.12 -3.57
C GLY A 330 -24.23 -27.85 -4.90
N ASP A 331 -25.32 -27.59 -5.62
CA ASP A 331 -25.63 -28.21 -6.92
C ASP A 331 -25.01 -27.46 -8.11
N GLY A 332 -24.17 -26.45 -7.85
CA GLY A 332 -23.55 -25.61 -8.86
C GLY A 332 -24.47 -24.49 -9.35
N ARG A 333 -25.61 -24.23 -8.68
CA ARG A 333 -26.57 -23.16 -9.03
C ARG A 333 -26.82 -22.25 -7.83
N ASN A 334 -27.45 -21.11 -8.07
CA ASN A 334 -27.75 -20.08 -7.08
C ASN A 334 -26.51 -19.62 -6.31
N GLY A 335 -25.40 -19.34 -7.01
CA GLY A 335 -24.14 -18.94 -6.40
C GLY A 335 -23.37 -20.05 -5.66
N THR A 336 -23.76 -21.32 -5.80
CA THR A 336 -23.04 -22.46 -5.19
C THR A 336 -22.09 -23.14 -6.16
N LEU A 337 -21.12 -23.88 -5.60
CA LEU A 337 -20.13 -24.66 -6.33
C LEU A 337 -20.41 -26.17 -6.18
N LEU A 338 -20.54 -26.87 -7.31
CA LEU A 338 -20.67 -28.32 -7.35
C LEU A 338 -19.28 -28.97 -7.27
N VAL A 339 -19.12 -29.90 -6.34
CA VAL A 339 -17.98 -30.82 -6.31
C VAL A 339 -18.41 -32.13 -6.98
N GLN A 340 -17.73 -32.52 -8.05
CA GLN A 340 -18.05 -33.72 -8.81
C GLN A 340 -16.79 -34.50 -9.16
N THR A 341 -16.77 -35.79 -8.90
CA THR A 341 -15.72 -36.70 -9.41
C THR A 341 -16.07 -37.24 -10.80
N SER A 342 -15.03 -37.53 -11.60
CA SER A 342 -15.17 -38.25 -12.86
C SER A 342 -15.66 -39.69 -12.61
N GLY A 343 -16.29 -40.32 -13.62
CA GLY A 343 -16.84 -41.68 -13.48
C GLY A 343 -15.79 -42.78 -13.23
N ASP A 344 -14.52 -42.50 -13.51
CA ASP A 344 -13.35 -43.33 -13.24
C ASP A 344 -12.57 -42.88 -12.00
N ALA A 345 -13.05 -41.85 -11.27
CA ALA A 345 -12.45 -41.26 -10.08
C ALA A 345 -10.99 -40.77 -10.27
N THR A 346 -10.60 -40.46 -11.51
CA THR A 346 -9.28 -39.90 -11.81
C THR A 346 -9.23 -38.39 -11.70
N ARG A 347 -10.38 -37.71 -11.61
CA ARG A 347 -10.46 -36.25 -11.53
C ARG A 347 -11.58 -35.76 -10.63
N THR A 348 -11.33 -34.65 -9.97
CA THR A 348 -12.33 -33.89 -9.21
C THR A 348 -12.57 -32.56 -9.89
N TYR A 349 -13.83 -32.17 -9.98
CA TYR A 349 -14.28 -30.95 -10.63
C TYR A 349 -14.97 -30.04 -9.63
N LEU A 350 -14.58 -28.78 -9.64
CA LEU A 350 -15.25 -27.68 -8.94
C LEU A 350 -15.94 -26.82 -9.98
N LYS A 351 -17.28 -26.86 -10.01
CA LYS A 351 -18.07 -26.33 -11.12
C LYS A 351 -19.19 -25.41 -10.67
N SER A 352 -19.36 -24.30 -11.36
CA SER A 352 -20.60 -23.52 -11.34
C SER A 352 -21.31 -23.68 -12.68
N TYR A 353 -22.63 -23.84 -12.67
CA TYR A 353 -23.45 -23.84 -13.89
C TYR A 353 -23.92 -22.44 -14.28
N GLU A 354 -23.64 -21.44 -13.46
CA GLU A 354 -24.03 -20.05 -13.70
C GLU A 354 -23.02 -19.36 -14.60
N ALA A 355 -23.52 -18.92 -15.75
CA ALA A 355 -22.77 -18.12 -16.69
C ALA A 355 -22.71 -16.65 -16.24
N ASP A 356 -21.58 -16.00 -16.43
CA ASP A 356 -21.47 -14.54 -16.36
C ASP A 356 -22.05 -13.86 -17.60
N ALA A 357 -21.90 -12.53 -17.68
CA ALA A 357 -22.38 -11.72 -18.81
C ALA A 357 -21.76 -12.14 -20.15
N GLU A 358 -20.58 -12.76 -20.13
CA GLU A 358 -19.83 -13.26 -21.28
C GLU A 358 -20.13 -14.74 -21.60
N GLY A 359 -21.00 -15.40 -20.83
CA GLY A 359 -21.37 -16.80 -21.05
C GLY A 359 -20.42 -17.82 -20.41
N ARG A 360 -19.47 -17.38 -19.57
CA ARG A 360 -18.45 -18.21 -18.92
C ARG A 360 -18.96 -18.75 -17.60
N ARG A 361 -18.76 -20.05 -17.38
CA ARG A 361 -19.13 -20.76 -16.16
C ARG A 361 -17.85 -21.26 -15.52
N PHE A 362 -17.64 -20.97 -14.24
CA PHE A 362 -16.41 -21.36 -13.56
C PHE A 362 -16.29 -22.89 -13.50
N GLU A 363 -15.12 -23.41 -13.86
CA GLU A 363 -14.80 -24.84 -13.78
C GLU A 363 -13.28 -24.97 -13.59
N VAL A 364 -12.84 -25.58 -12.50
CA VAL A 364 -11.43 -26.01 -12.31
C VAL A 364 -11.38 -27.52 -12.07
N VAL A 365 -10.31 -28.15 -12.54
CA VAL A 365 -10.10 -29.60 -12.49
C VAL A 365 -8.90 -29.92 -11.61
N LEU A 366 -9.07 -30.89 -10.71
CA LEU A 366 -7.99 -31.45 -9.92
C LEU A 366 -7.74 -32.89 -10.38
N ASP A 367 -6.48 -33.28 -10.53
CA ASP A 367 -6.10 -34.67 -10.75
C ASP A 367 -6.26 -35.47 -9.45
N GLY A 368 -6.96 -36.59 -9.52
CA GLY A 368 -7.33 -37.42 -8.37
C GLY A 368 -8.76 -37.21 -7.83
N ASP A 369 -9.15 -38.08 -6.89
CA ASP A 369 -10.41 -38.00 -6.14
C ASP A 369 -10.18 -37.26 -4.80
N HIS A 370 -10.54 -35.99 -4.79
CA HIS A 370 -10.44 -35.07 -3.66
C HIS A 370 -11.81 -34.63 -3.15
N ALA A 371 -12.90 -35.20 -3.69
CA ALA A 371 -14.25 -34.73 -3.42
C ALA A 371 -14.60 -34.83 -1.93
N GLY A 372 -14.18 -35.91 -1.26
CA GLY A 372 -14.37 -36.11 0.17
C GLY A 372 -13.65 -35.06 1.02
N ALA A 373 -12.40 -34.73 0.68
CA ALA A 373 -11.61 -33.76 1.42
C ALA A 373 -12.14 -32.33 1.24
N ILE A 374 -12.51 -31.96 0.02
CA ILE A 374 -13.12 -30.67 -0.30
C ILE A 374 -14.43 -30.48 0.48
N LEU A 375 -15.31 -31.49 0.46
CA LEU A 375 -16.61 -31.41 1.13
C LEU A 375 -16.50 -31.51 2.67
N ALA A 376 -15.39 -32.04 3.20
CA ALA A 376 -15.10 -31.97 4.62
C ALA A 376 -14.76 -30.53 5.10
N GLY A 377 -14.46 -29.63 4.15
CA GLY A 377 -14.19 -28.21 4.38
C GLY A 377 -12.73 -27.91 4.75
N GLY A 378 -12.35 -26.64 4.70
CA GLY A 378 -11.03 -26.15 5.14
C GLY A 378 -9.93 -26.12 4.07
N VAL A 379 -10.14 -26.78 2.93
CA VAL A 379 -9.17 -26.83 1.81
C VAL A 379 -9.55 -25.94 0.62
N VAL A 380 -10.77 -25.42 0.60
CA VAL A 380 -11.22 -24.43 -0.41
C VAL A 380 -11.76 -23.21 0.31
N TRP A 381 -11.28 -22.03 -0.06
CA TRP A 381 -11.73 -20.77 0.48
C TRP A 381 -12.74 -20.14 -0.48
N LEU A 382 -14.01 -20.06 -0.06
CA LEU A 382 -15.11 -19.51 -0.87
C LEU A 382 -15.46 -18.07 -0.46
N THR A 383 -15.18 -17.70 0.79
CA THR A 383 -15.36 -16.35 1.31
C THR A 383 -14.05 -15.79 1.86
N ARG A 384 -13.98 -14.46 1.94
CA ARG A 384 -12.84 -13.75 2.58
C ARG A 384 -12.72 -14.07 4.07
N GLU A 385 -13.79 -14.54 4.71
CA GLU A 385 -13.78 -14.99 6.11
C GLU A 385 -13.20 -16.40 6.26
N ASP A 386 -13.40 -17.29 5.27
CA ASP A 386 -12.76 -18.62 5.20
C ASP A 386 -11.25 -18.49 4.97
N ALA A 387 -10.84 -17.57 4.09
CA ALA A 387 -9.42 -17.25 3.84
C ALA A 387 -8.73 -16.61 5.05
N ASN A 388 -9.47 -15.91 5.91
CA ASN A 388 -8.92 -15.30 7.13
C ASN A 388 -8.85 -16.28 8.32
N ASN A 389 -9.75 -17.27 8.39
CA ASN A 389 -9.81 -18.26 9.49
C ASN A 389 -8.91 -19.48 9.25
N GLY A 390 -8.61 -19.82 7.99
CA GLY A 390 -7.48 -20.68 7.62
C GLY A 390 -6.23 -19.82 7.50
N HIS A 391 -5.48 -19.67 8.59
CA HIS A 391 -4.27 -18.84 8.76
C HIS A 391 -3.74 -18.11 7.50
N ARG A 392 -4.38 -17.00 7.07
CA ARG A 392 -3.75 -15.97 6.23
C ARG A 392 -4.54 -14.67 6.15
N ALA A 393 -4.15 -13.75 7.03
CA ALA A 393 -4.42 -12.33 6.87
C ALA A 393 -3.44 -11.71 5.85
N ASP A 394 -3.42 -12.11 4.57
CA ASP A 394 -2.53 -11.44 3.59
C ASP A 394 -2.92 -11.47 2.09
N ILE A 395 -4.18 -11.72 1.74
CA ILE A 395 -4.64 -11.62 0.33
C ILE A 395 -5.02 -10.18 -0.05
N SER A 396 -5.09 -9.26 0.92
CA SER A 396 -5.30 -7.82 0.66
C SER A 396 -4.07 -7.11 0.09
N ARG A 397 -2.87 -7.71 0.15
CA ARG A 397 -1.62 -7.11 -0.31
C ARG A 397 -1.21 -7.56 -1.73
N HIS A 398 -1.84 -8.61 -2.27
CA HIS A 398 -1.41 -9.25 -3.53
C HIS A 398 -2.04 -8.71 -4.81
N ASN A 399 -3.20 -8.04 -4.76
CA ASN A 399 -3.71 -7.29 -5.93
C ASN A 399 -2.79 -6.12 -6.34
N CYS A 400 -1.87 -5.71 -5.47
CA CYS A 400 -0.85 -4.71 -5.77
C CYS A 400 0.41 -5.32 -6.43
N ALA A 401 0.72 -6.59 -6.15
CA ALA A 401 1.84 -7.31 -6.74
C ALA A 401 1.57 -7.74 -8.18
N ILE A 402 0.33 -8.14 -8.51
CA ILE A 402 -0.11 -8.50 -9.87
C ILE A 402 0.00 -7.30 -10.82
N ALA A 403 -0.38 -6.10 -10.38
CA ALA A 403 -0.23 -4.88 -11.17
C ALA A 403 1.25 -4.48 -11.38
N TRP A 404 2.13 -4.78 -10.42
CA TRP A 404 3.56 -4.50 -10.50
C TRP A 404 4.29 -5.47 -11.44
N HIS A 405 3.93 -6.75 -11.42
CA HIS A 405 4.49 -7.76 -12.32
C HIS A 405 3.99 -7.59 -13.77
N GLN A 406 2.70 -7.28 -13.98
CA GLN A 406 2.17 -7.01 -15.33
C GLN A 406 2.86 -5.79 -15.97
N ALA A 407 3.13 -4.73 -15.20
CA ALA A 407 3.86 -3.56 -15.69
C ALA A 407 5.32 -3.86 -16.06
N GLN A 408 5.99 -4.77 -15.35
CA GLN A 408 7.35 -5.22 -15.68
C GLN A 408 7.36 -6.14 -16.90
N ILE A 409 6.39 -7.03 -17.04
CA ILE A 409 6.23 -7.92 -18.21
C ILE A 409 5.89 -7.09 -19.45
N ASP A 410 4.99 -6.11 -19.36
CA ASP A 410 4.65 -5.20 -20.46
C ASP A 410 5.85 -4.32 -20.86
N ALA A 411 6.67 -3.88 -19.89
CA ALA A 411 7.91 -3.16 -20.17
C ALA A 411 8.97 -4.05 -20.85
N HIS A 412 9.03 -5.33 -20.50
CA HIS A 412 9.95 -6.29 -21.12
C HIS A 412 9.50 -6.69 -22.54
N LEU A 413 8.20 -6.83 -22.77
CA LEU A 413 7.61 -7.08 -24.08
C LEU A 413 7.72 -5.86 -25.02
N ALA A 414 7.60 -4.64 -24.50
CA ALA A 414 7.84 -3.41 -25.26
C ALA A 414 9.32 -3.26 -25.68
N ALA A 415 10.26 -3.79 -24.90
CA ALA A 415 11.69 -3.80 -25.21
C ALA A 415 12.10 -4.88 -26.24
N MET A 416 11.20 -5.80 -26.60
CA MET A 416 11.45 -6.89 -27.55
C MET A 416 10.85 -6.67 -28.96
N GLN A 417 10.47 -5.43 -29.33
CA GLN A 417 10.10 -5.19 -30.73
C GLN A 417 11.29 -5.45 -31.68
N PRO A 418 11.08 -6.18 -32.78
CA PRO A 418 12.17 -6.53 -33.68
C PRO A 418 12.70 -5.27 -34.37
N LEU A 419 14.01 -5.12 -34.34
CA LEU A 419 14.73 -4.21 -35.24
C LEU A 419 14.29 -4.53 -36.69
N ALA A 420 13.72 -3.53 -37.36
CA ALA A 420 13.30 -3.60 -38.75
C ALA A 420 14.48 -3.81 -39.71
#